data_AF-A0A285IKH2-F1
#
_entry.id   AF-A0A285IKH2-F1
#
_cell.length_a   1.000
_cell.length_b   1.000
_cell.length_c   1.000
_cell.angle_alpha   90.00
_cell.angle_beta   90.00
_cell.angle_gamma   90.00
#
_symmetry.space_group_name_H-M   'P 1'
#
loop_
_entity.id
_entity.type
_entity.pdbx_description
1 polymer ?
#
loop_
_entity_poly.entity_id
_entity_poly.type
_entity_poly.pdbx_seq_one_letter_code
_entity_poly.pdbx_strand_id
1 'polypeptide(L)'
;MPHASNDDLTPRTKTVRPAPEGGRRLVPRLIRKPLGALTAMRLLRGGRIADAGRLPRYLALLALGGVAIWAPILSYLDRAPLRYTSSMSLILPGSGASASVNLAQIGQASSSSNSPFNGGSVSPTETYKRLLAAERIVAGAAGALDMPLRDFGQPRVELVDQTGLIHIAVTGNSPEDARARGTALLDNFFQEIDRLRSDEIATRELRAGSAIEEYRASVMATRDEITRLQTETGLLSPDQYNTLVAETDTLAQRVQDLEAKLQESSRAVDALAGSLGTSPRLAAAALRLHADTEFAALNDEVSQRATELSQARARYGASHPTLQNAAAGHRSAHAEALGRAIRLTGLSEAEIEALDFSHVGSRTSLLSELVTLDSARAGLEAEYRSVASQLAVAEARRTSLIEPAARLEDLQRDFSVAEAVFASAMARSQTGKADLYASYPLVQVLEDPSLPFEPSSPRRMLALAAGVAASLMFFIGLTLAWMRRPMIDRLIDSGKNRYGEPGLIVAAE
;
A
#
# COMPACT_ATOMS: atom_id res chain seq x y z
N MET A 1 -30.22 -85.20 -33.77
CA MET A 1 -29.63 -86.26 -34.62
C MET A 1 -28.12 -86.22 -34.49
N PRO A 2 -27.40 -87.35 -34.39
CA PRO A 2 -27.85 -88.61 -33.79
C PRO A 2 -26.76 -89.42 -33.03
N HIS A 3 -27.22 -90.48 -32.34
CA HIS A 3 -26.59 -91.77 -31.96
C HIS A 3 -25.40 -91.79 -30.97
N ALA A 4 -25.46 -92.45 -29.80
CA ALA A 4 -25.64 -93.90 -29.52
C ALA A 4 -24.56 -94.73 -30.27
N SER A 5 -23.84 -95.72 -29.75
CA SER A 5 -23.96 -96.62 -28.60
C SER A 5 -22.81 -97.63 -28.74
N ASN A 6 -22.25 -98.13 -27.63
CA ASN A 6 -22.08 -99.57 -27.33
C ASN A 6 -20.84 -99.86 -26.48
N ASP A 7 -21.18 -100.42 -25.32
CA ASP A 7 -20.40 -101.35 -24.52
C ASP A 7 -20.20 -102.70 -25.22
N ASP A 8 -19.23 -103.41 -24.63
CA ASP A 8 -19.24 -104.84 -24.31
C ASP A 8 -18.35 -105.76 -25.15
N LEU A 9 -17.38 -106.39 -24.47
CA LEU A 9 -17.27 -107.86 -24.36
C LEU A 9 -16.04 -108.26 -23.51
N THR A 10 -16.37 -108.94 -22.41
CA THR A 10 -15.54 -109.68 -21.43
C THR A 10 -14.85 -110.95 -22.05
N PRO A 11 -14.23 -111.94 -21.33
CA PRO A 11 -13.85 -112.10 -19.91
C PRO A 11 -12.45 -112.77 -19.63
N ARG A 12 -12.15 -112.85 -18.32
CA ARG A 12 -11.14 -113.62 -17.53
C ARG A 12 -10.43 -114.85 -18.14
N THR A 13 -9.15 -115.02 -17.78
CA THR A 13 -8.55 -116.30 -17.32
C THR A 13 -7.37 -116.09 -16.34
N LYS A 14 -7.31 -116.94 -15.30
CA LYS A 14 -6.22 -117.12 -14.33
C LYS A 14 -5.17 -118.10 -14.87
N THR A 15 -3.88 -117.89 -14.60
CA THR A 15 -2.87 -118.94 -14.29
C THR A 15 -1.52 -118.29 -13.88
N VAL A 16 -1.01 -118.58 -12.68
CA VAL A 16 0.17 -119.43 -12.34
C VAL A 16 1.54 -118.74 -12.45
N ARG A 17 2.27 -118.74 -11.32
CA ARG A 17 3.69 -118.33 -11.17
C ARG A 17 4.64 -119.23 -11.96
N PRO A 18 5.82 -118.72 -12.34
CA PRO A 18 7.05 -119.24 -11.73
C PRO A 18 8.05 -118.14 -11.33
N ALA A 19 8.94 -118.49 -10.40
CA ALA A 19 10.09 -117.70 -9.98
C ALA A 19 11.13 -117.56 -11.11
N PRO A 20 12.00 -116.55 -11.01
CA PRO A 20 13.41 -116.85 -11.13
C PRO A 20 14.28 -116.22 -10.03
N GLU A 21 15.39 -116.89 -9.83
CA GLU A 21 16.41 -116.70 -8.82
C GLU A 21 17.30 -115.46 -9.05
N GLY A 22 17.90 -114.99 -7.96
CA GLY A 22 19.34 -114.65 -7.92
C GLY A 22 19.85 -113.50 -8.79
N GLY A 23 19.89 -112.28 -8.23
CA GLY A 23 20.62 -111.15 -8.81
C GLY A 23 21.06 -110.16 -7.72
N ARG A 24 22.37 -110.11 -7.47
CA ARG A 24 23.04 -109.43 -6.34
C ARG A 24 22.74 -107.93 -6.22
N ARG A 25 22.41 -107.49 -4.99
CA ARG A 25 22.36 -106.08 -4.57
C ARG A 25 23.76 -105.45 -4.58
N LEU A 26 23.98 -104.43 -5.41
CA LEU A 26 25.11 -103.50 -5.31
C LEU A 26 24.69 -102.32 -4.42
N VAL A 27 24.86 -102.50 -3.11
CA VAL A 27 24.81 -101.42 -2.13
C VAL A 27 26.15 -100.67 -2.19
N PRO A 28 26.20 -99.34 -2.43
CA PRO A 28 27.45 -98.61 -2.31
C PRO A 28 27.88 -98.60 -0.84
N ARG A 29 28.95 -99.35 -0.56
CA ARG A 29 29.61 -99.45 0.75
C ARG A 29 30.26 -98.11 1.12
N LEU A 30 29.51 -97.22 1.77
CA LEU A 30 30.09 -96.12 2.56
C LEU A 30 30.62 -96.72 3.87
N ILE A 31 31.91 -97.06 3.85
CA ILE A 31 32.61 -97.70 4.96
C ILE A 31 32.89 -96.69 6.07
N ARG A 32 32.30 -97.05 7.23
CA ARG A 32 32.65 -96.72 8.61
C ARG A 32 34.15 -96.41 8.82
N LYS A 33 34.44 -95.26 9.44
CA LYS A 33 35.58 -95.07 10.33
C LYS A 33 35.10 -94.48 11.66
N PRO A 34 35.69 -94.87 12.80
CA PRO A 34 35.26 -94.43 14.12
C PRO A 34 35.57 -92.95 14.35
N LEU A 35 34.65 -92.23 15.01
CA LEU A 35 34.76 -90.83 15.43
C LEU A 35 35.86 -90.56 16.50
N GLY A 36 36.83 -91.46 16.66
CA GLY A 36 37.80 -91.47 17.77
C GLY A 36 39.22 -91.00 17.46
N ALA A 37 39.50 -90.40 16.29
CA ALA A 37 40.85 -89.91 15.96
C ALA A 37 40.81 -88.61 15.16
N LEU A 38 40.27 -87.55 15.77
CA LEU A 38 40.36 -86.18 15.27
C LEU A 38 41.34 -85.40 16.16
N THR A 39 42.62 -85.40 15.79
CA THR A 39 43.62 -84.54 16.43
C THR A 39 43.38 -83.07 16.05
N ALA A 40 43.43 -82.14 16.99
CA ALA A 40 43.18 -80.70 16.79
C ALA A 40 43.98 -80.09 15.61
N MET A 41 45.18 -80.62 15.34
CA MET A 41 46.05 -80.24 14.22
C MET A 41 45.44 -80.51 12.83
N ARG A 42 44.58 -81.53 12.71
CA ARG A 42 43.94 -81.95 11.45
C ARG A 42 42.70 -81.12 11.10
N LEU A 43 42.09 -80.48 12.10
CA LEU A 43 41.02 -79.49 11.93
C LEU A 43 41.56 -78.21 11.26
N LEU A 44 42.84 -77.88 11.48
CA LEU A 44 43.52 -76.68 10.99
C LEU A 44 44.15 -76.87 9.60
N ARG A 45 44.85 -77.99 9.33
CA ARG A 45 45.51 -78.28 8.03
C ARG A 45 44.64 -79.17 7.13
N GLY A 46 43.76 -78.56 6.32
CA GLY A 46 42.82 -79.29 5.45
C GLY A 46 43.45 -80.34 4.50
N GLY A 47 42.70 -81.41 4.19
CA GLY A 47 43.07 -82.53 3.29
C GLY A 47 42.68 -82.33 1.81
N ARG A 48 42.73 -83.39 0.98
CA ARG A 48 42.38 -83.40 -0.47
C ARG A 48 40.84 -83.41 -0.69
N ILE A 49 40.37 -83.20 -1.93
CA ILE A 49 38.95 -82.99 -2.29
C ILE A 49 38.05 -84.19 -1.96
N ALA A 50 38.59 -85.41 -1.97
CA ALA A 50 37.85 -86.64 -1.70
C ALA A 50 37.83 -87.06 -0.21
N ASP A 51 38.29 -86.20 0.70
CA ASP A 51 38.52 -86.55 2.11
C ASP A 51 37.29 -86.19 2.96
N ALA A 52 36.55 -87.20 3.43
CA ALA A 52 35.37 -87.04 4.30
C ALA A 52 35.67 -86.32 5.63
N GLY A 53 36.95 -86.16 5.99
CA GLY A 53 37.40 -85.40 7.16
C GLY A 53 37.24 -83.87 7.06
N ARG A 54 36.90 -83.30 5.89
CA ARG A 54 36.62 -81.85 5.73
C ARG A 54 35.18 -81.47 6.09
N LEU A 55 34.25 -82.39 5.92
CA LEU A 55 32.82 -82.22 6.19
C LEU A 55 32.53 -81.62 7.57
N PRO A 56 33.09 -82.10 8.70
CA PRO A 56 32.78 -81.55 10.02
C PRO A 56 33.20 -80.08 10.17
N ARG A 57 34.26 -79.62 9.49
CA ARG A 57 34.72 -78.21 9.55
C ARG A 57 33.75 -77.26 8.85
N TYR A 58 33.35 -77.59 7.62
CA TYR A 58 32.43 -76.74 6.87
C TYR A 58 31.01 -76.83 7.42
N LEU A 59 30.63 -77.97 8.02
CA LEU A 59 29.36 -78.12 8.74
C LEU A 59 29.38 -77.31 10.05
N ALA A 60 30.50 -77.29 10.79
CA ALA A 60 30.66 -76.40 11.95
C ALA A 60 30.65 -74.91 11.56
N LEU A 61 31.30 -74.53 10.46
CA LEU A 61 31.23 -73.17 9.92
C LEU A 61 29.83 -72.81 9.44
N LEU A 62 29.10 -73.75 8.84
CA LEU A 62 27.71 -73.57 8.41
C LEU A 62 26.79 -73.35 9.61
N ALA A 63 26.93 -74.16 10.66
CA ALA A 63 26.17 -73.99 11.89
C ALA A 63 26.51 -72.66 12.59
N LEU A 64 27.79 -72.33 12.71
CA LEU A 64 28.24 -71.09 13.35
C LEU A 64 27.82 -69.84 12.57
N GLY A 65 27.94 -69.85 11.23
CA GLY A 65 27.48 -68.76 10.39
C GLY A 65 25.95 -68.64 10.33
N GLY A 66 25.23 -69.77 10.36
CA GLY A 66 23.78 -69.78 10.48
C GLY A 66 23.31 -69.13 11.77
N VAL A 67 23.94 -69.47 12.92
CA VAL A 67 23.67 -68.81 14.20
C VAL A 67 24.05 -67.33 14.14
N ALA A 68 25.20 -66.97 13.57
CA ALA A 68 25.63 -65.57 13.47
C ALA A 68 24.70 -64.69 12.62
N ILE A 69 24.00 -65.25 11.64
CA ILE A 69 23.01 -64.53 10.81
C ILE A 69 21.64 -64.50 11.49
N TRP A 70 21.14 -65.64 11.96
CA TRP A 70 19.76 -65.75 12.44
C TRP A 70 19.57 -65.32 13.89
N ALA A 71 20.55 -65.50 14.78
CA ALA A 71 20.45 -65.06 16.17
C ALA A 71 20.16 -63.55 16.31
N PRO A 72 20.87 -62.62 15.63
CA PRO A 72 20.54 -61.20 15.72
C PRO A 72 19.19 -60.86 15.08
N ILE A 73 18.81 -61.51 13.96
CA ILE A 73 17.53 -61.25 13.28
C ILE A 73 16.35 -61.69 14.15
N LEU A 74 16.39 -62.90 14.70
CA LEU A 74 15.34 -63.40 15.58
C LEU A 74 15.28 -62.62 16.88
N SER A 75 16.43 -62.28 17.46
CA SER A 75 16.48 -61.42 18.66
C SER A 75 15.91 -60.02 18.41
N TYR A 76 16.10 -59.45 17.22
CA TYR A 76 15.51 -58.17 16.84
C TYR A 76 13.99 -58.27 16.67
N LEU A 77 13.50 -59.31 16.01
CA LEU A 77 12.06 -59.50 15.79
C LEU A 77 11.27 -59.80 17.08
N ASP A 78 11.92 -60.42 18.06
CA ASP A 78 11.32 -60.76 19.36
C ASP A 78 11.36 -59.59 20.34
N ARG A 79 12.47 -58.83 20.38
CA ARG A 79 12.67 -57.77 21.39
C ARG A 79 12.32 -56.36 20.93
N ALA A 80 12.16 -56.11 19.64
CA ALA A 80 11.82 -54.77 19.15
C ALA A 80 10.36 -54.43 19.50
N PRO A 81 10.10 -53.28 20.16
CA PRO A 81 8.74 -52.87 20.48
C PRO A 81 7.94 -52.62 19.20
N LEU A 82 6.68 -53.07 19.21
CA LEU A 82 5.74 -52.78 18.12
C LEU A 82 5.50 -51.28 18.05
N ARG A 83 5.61 -50.72 16.84
CA ARG A 83 5.26 -49.33 16.57
C ARG A 83 4.24 -49.27 15.46
N TYR A 84 3.31 -48.34 15.59
CA TYR A 84 2.23 -48.10 14.65
C TYR A 84 2.34 -46.66 14.16
N THR A 85 2.13 -46.43 12.88
CA THR A 85 2.23 -45.10 12.29
C THR A 85 0.88 -44.68 11.75
N SER A 86 0.30 -43.62 12.30
CA SER A 86 -0.91 -42.97 11.79
C SER A 86 -0.49 -41.91 10.77
N SER A 87 -1.15 -41.92 9.61
CA SER A 87 -0.92 -40.99 8.51
C SER A 87 -2.12 -40.05 8.37
N MET A 88 -1.86 -38.78 8.08
CA MET A 88 -2.86 -37.78 7.73
C MET A 88 -2.33 -36.84 6.65
N SER A 89 -3.25 -36.14 5.97
CA SER A 89 -2.92 -35.28 4.83
C SER A 89 -3.66 -33.95 4.94
N LEU A 90 -2.93 -32.84 4.79
CA LEU A 90 -3.48 -31.48 4.76
C LEU A 90 -3.31 -30.87 3.37
N ILE A 91 -4.24 -30.00 2.96
CA ILE A 91 -4.17 -29.25 1.71
C ILE A 91 -4.30 -27.75 1.96
N LEU A 92 -3.49 -26.98 1.25
CA LEU A 92 -3.60 -25.53 1.20
C LEU A 92 -4.22 -25.12 -0.14
N PRO A 93 -5.54 -24.81 -0.18
CA PRO A 93 -6.15 -24.28 -1.38
C PRO A 93 -5.51 -22.91 -1.73
N GLY A 94 -5.19 -22.71 -3.01
CA GLY A 94 -4.61 -21.45 -3.49
C GLY A 94 -5.52 -20.25 -3.18
N SER A 95 -4.98 -19.22 -2.54
CA SER A 95 -5.72 -18.05 -2.07
C SER A 95 -5.68 -16.89 -3.06
N GLY A 96 -6.84 -16.36 -3.43
CA GLY A 96 -6.97 -15.10 -4.17
C GLY A 96 -8.24 -14.36 -3.76
N ALA A 97 -8.21 -13.70 -2.59
CA ALA A 97 -9.23 -12.72 -2.23
C ALA A 97 -8.67 -11.31 -2.48
N SER A 98 -9.39 -10.50 -3.26
CA SER A 98 -9.07 -9.09 -3.49
C SER A 98 -10.31 -8.25 -3.22
N ALA A 99 -10.10 -7.09 -2.57
CA ALA A 99 -11.16 -6.12 -2.31
C ALA A 99 -10.71 -4.75 -2.83
N SER A 100 -11.56 -4.10 -3.62
CA SER A 100 -11.34 -2.75 -4.13
C SER A 100 -12.47 -1.83 -3.67
N VAL A 101 -12.12 -0.61 -3.29
CA VAL A 101 -13.08 0.43 -2.92
C VAL A 101 -12.82 1.65 -3.80
N ASN A 102 -13.86 2.09 -4.49
CA ASN A 102 -13.82 3.27 -5.34
C ASN A 102 -14.51 4.43 -4.59
N LEU A 103 -13.77 5.50 -4.28
CA LEU A 103 -14.32 6.68 -3.63
C LEU A 103 -14.59 7.75 -4.71
N ALA A 104 -15.86 8.11 -4.88
CA ALA A 104 -16.25 9.17 -5.80
C ALA A 104 -15.55 10.49 -5.42
N GLN A 105 -14.99 11.19 -6.43
CA GLN A 105 -14.24 12.46 -6.34
C GLN A 105 -12.84 12.43 -5.68
N ILE A 106 -12.42 11.35 -5.02
CA ILE A 106 -11.17 11.32 -4.22
C ILE A 106 -10.12 10.35 -4.78
N GLY A 107 -10.51 9.44 -5.68
CA GLY A 107 -9.63 8.47 -6.34
C GLY A 107 -9.94 7.01 -5.98
N GLN A 108 -9.18 6.07 -6.54
CA GLN A 108 -9.31 4.64 -6.22
C GLN A 108 -8.30 4.24 -5.15
N ALA A 109 -8.79 3.71 -4.04
CA ALA A 109 -7.96 3.02 -3.06
C ALA A 109 -8.08 1.51 -3.32
N SER A 110 -7.09 0.93 -4.01
CA SER A 110 -7.01 -0.52 -4.16
C SER A 110 -6.17 -1.10 -3.03
N SER A 111 -6.76 -2.05 -2.30
CA SER A 111 -6.08 -2.84 -1.28
C SER A 111 -5.90 -4.24 -1.83
N SER A 112 -4.80 -4.49 -2.56
CA SER A 112 -4.35 -5.86 -2.78
C SER A 112 -3.55 -6.31 -1.56
N SER A 113 -4.12 -7.22 -0.79
CA SER A 113 -3.34 -8.03 0.13
C SER A 113 -2.61 -9.07 -0.70
N ASN A 114 -1.43 -8.70 -1.17
CA ASN A 114 -0.52 -9.70 -1.67
C ASN A 114 -0.07 -10.50 -0.45
N SER A 115 -0.56 -11.74 -0.34
CA SER A 115 0.01 -12.68 0.60
C SER A 115 1.53 -12.70 0.37
N PRO A 116 2.37 -12.71 1.43
CA PRO A 116 3.82 -12.88 1.27
C PRO A 116 4.19 -14.18 0.53
N PHE A 117 3.22 -15.09 0.37
CA PHE A 117 3.30 -16.31 -0.39
C PHE A 117 2.90 -16.21 -1.88
N ASN A 118 2.49 -15.03 -2.38
CA ASN A 118 2.22 -14.81 -3.81
C ASN A 118 3.50 -14.71 -4.65
N GLY A 119 4.68 -14.53 -4.01
CA GLY A 119 5.98 -14.60 -4.66
C GLY A 119 6.61 -15.99 -4.49
N GLY A 120 7.21 -16.54 -5.55
CA GLY A 120 7.86 -17.86 -5.53
C GLY A 120 9.06 -18.03 -4.58
N SER A 121 9.37 -17.02 -3.76
CA SER A 121 10.46 -17.02 -2.78
C SER A 121 10.07 -17.60 -1.42
N VAL A 122 8.78 -17.66 -1.07
CA VAL A 122 8.30 -18.17 0.22
C VAL A 122 7.13 -19.12 0.00
N SER A 123 7.31 -20.40 0.35
CA SER A 123 6.23 -21.40 0.27
C SER A 123 5.40 -21.44 1.57
N PRO A 124 4.06 -21.32 1.50
CA PRO A 124 3.18 -21.52 2.65
C PRO A 124 3.36 -22.92 3.28
N THR A 125 3.54 -23.94 2.46
CA THR A 125 3.62 -25.33 2.93
C THR A 125 4.91 -25.60 3.69
N GLU A 126 6.03 -24.96 3.32
CA GLU A 126 7.27 -25.00 4.10
C GLU A 126 7.12 -24.30 5.45
N THR A 127 6.38 -23.19 5.50
CA THR A 127 6.08 -22.48 6.76
C THR A 127 5.25 -23.36 7.68
N TYR A 128 4.21 -24.00 7.17
CA TYR A 128 3.37 -24.91 7.96
C TYR A 128 4.06 -26.21 8.33
N LYS A 129 4.96 -26.75 7.51
CA LYS A 129 5.83 -27.87 7.89
C LYS A 129 6.67 -27.54 9.13
N ARG A 130 7.30 -26.36 9.16
CA ARG A 130 8.07 -25.91 10.32
C ARG A 130 7.18 -25.72 11.54
N LEU A 131 5.98 -25.19 11.34
CA LEU A 131 5.00 -24.98 12.40
C LEU A 131 4.52 -26.32 13.00
N LEU A 132 4.14 -27.29 12.18
CA LEU A 132 3.74 -28.65 12.61
C LEU A 132 4.84 -29.38 13.39
N ALA A 133 6.10 -29.12 13.08
CA ALA A 133 7.26 -29.68 13.80
C ALA A 133 7.71 -28.82 14.99
N ALA A 134 7.10 -27.65 15.22
CA ALA A 134 7.52 -26.73 16.27
C ALA A 134 7.23 -27.30 17.66
N GLU A 135 8.16 -27.11 18.59
CA GLU A 135 8.05 -27.62 19.95
C GLU A 135 6.76 -27.18 20.65
N ARG A 136 6.30 -25.95 20.43
CA ARG A 136 5.04 -25.43 21.00
C ARG A 136 3.82 -26.28 20.59
N ILE A 137 3.78 -26.73 19.33
CA ILE A 137 2.66 -27.52 18.81
C ILE A 137 2.75 -28.98 19.28
N VAL A 138 3.96 -29.54 19.27
CA VAL A 138 4.18 -30.91 19.77
C VAL A 138 3.96 -30.99 21.29
N ALA A 139 4.37 -29.98 22.05
CA ALA A 139 4.19 -29.93 23.51
C ALA A 139 2.73 -29.75 23.90
N GLY A 140 1.96 -28.90 23.20
CA GLY A 140 0.52 -28.78 23.46
C GLY A 140 -0.24 -30.07 23.11
N ALA A 141 0.14 -30.75 22.03
CA ALA A 141 -0.42 -32.05 21.66
C ALA A 141 -0.08 -33.15 22.69
N ALA A 142 1.15 -33.15 23.22
CA ALA A 142 1.57 -34.05 24.29
C ALA A 142 0.79 -33.78 25.59
N GLY A 143 0.61 -32.50 25.94
CA GLY A 143 -0.18 -32.07 27.09
C GLY A 143 -1.65 -32.46 27.00
N ALA A 144 -2.25 -32.40 25.80
CA ALA A 144 -3.63 -32.84 25.57
C ALA A 144 -3.84 -34.35 25.83
N LEU A 145 -2.78 -35.14 25.75
CA LEU A 145 -2.78 -36.57 26.04
C LEU A 145 -2.15 -36.91 27.40
N ASP A 146 -1.89 -35.91 28.25
CA ASP A 146 -1.26 -36.04 29.58
C ASP A 146 0.05 -36.85 29.56
N MET A 147 0.88 -36.63 28.53
CA MET A 147 2.15 -37.33 28.35
C MET A 147 3.32 -36.35 28.25
N PRO A 148 4.54 -36.77 28.65
CA PRO A 148 5.71 -35.92 28.51
C PRO A 148 6.11 -35.80 27.03
N LEU A 149 6.64 -34.63 26.64
CA LEU A 149 7.04 -34.31 25.27
C LEU A 149 7.97 -35.36 24.63
N ARG A 150 8.88 -35.92 25.42
CA ARG A 150 9.82 -36.96 24.97
C ARG A 150 9.10 -38.23 24.52
N ASP A 151 7.99 -38.57 25.18
CA ASP A 151 7.23 -39.78 24.88
C ASP A 151 6.30 -39.58 23.69
N PHE A 152 5.88 -38.34 23.41
CA PHE A 152 5.10 -37.99 22.22
C PHE A 152 5.92 -38.19 20.93
N GLY A 153 7.21 -37.83 20.95
CA GLY A 153 8.11 -37.92 19.80
C GLY A 153 7.95 -36.77 18.81
N GLN A 154 8.61 -36.84 17.65
CA GLN A 154 8.46 -35.84 16.58
C GLN A 154 7.64 -36.39 15.42
N PRO A 155 6.68 -35.60 14.87
CA PRO A 155 5.97 -35.98 13.67
C PRO A 155 6.91 -35.92 12.45
N ARG A 156 6.74 -36.86 11.52
CA ARG A 156 7.41 -36.81 10.22
C ARG A 156 6.50 -36.07 9.25
N VAL A 157 6.96 -34.91 8.78
CA VAL A 157 6.19 -34.04 7.87
C VAL A 157 6.87 -34.00 6.50
N GLU A 158 6.17 -34.50 5.49
CA GLU A 158 6.63 -34.57 4.10
C GLU A 158 5.77 -33.66 3.23
N LEU A 159 6.43 -32.97 2.30
CA LEU A 159 5.80 -32.05 1.37
C LEU A 159 5.77 -32.70 0.00
N VAL A 160 4.65 -32.59 -0.69
CA VAL A 160 4.55 -33.01 -2.09
C VAL A 160 4.72 -31.78 -2.95
N ASP A 161 5.78 -31.78 -3.75
CA ASP A 161 6.13 -30.66 -4.62
C ASP A 161 4.95 -30.31 -5.54
N GLN A 162 4.70 -29.01 -5.71
CA GLN A 162 3.73 -28.45 -6.66
C GLN A 162 2.24 -28.79 -6.43
N THR A 163 1.86 -29.39 -5.30
CA THR A 163 0.45 -29.80 -5.06
C THR A 163 -0.21 -29.15 -3.84
N GLY A 164 0.52 -28.39 -3.02
CA GLY A 164 -0.03 -27.78 -1.80
C GLY A 164 -0.36 -28.80 -0.70
N LEU A 165 0.04 -30.07 -0.87
CA LEU A 165 -0.23 -31.18 0.03
C LEU A 165 0.88 -31.32 1.08
N ILE A 166 0.47 -31.56 2.33
CA ILE A 166 1.35 -31.84 3.47
C ILE A 166 0.96 -33.20 4.04
N HIS A 167 1.85 -34.18 3.96
CA HIS A 167 1.67 -35.49 4.59
C HIS A 167 2.33 -35.51 5.95
N ILE A 168 1.62 -36.01 6.94
CA ILE A 168 2.09 -36.07 8.32
C ILE A 168 1.95 -37.50 8.81
N ALA A 169 3.03 -38.02 9.38
CA ALA A 169 3.08 -39.35 9.97
C ALA A 169 3.49 -39.26 11.45
N VAL A 170 2.66 -39.82 12.31
CA VAL A 170 2.87 -39.85 13.78
C VAL A 170 2.96 -41.29 14.23
N THR A 171 3.94 -41.59 15.09
CA THR A 171 4.20 -42.97 15.55
C THR A 171 3.74 -43.14 17.00
N GLY A 172 3.00 -44.22 17.26
CA GLY A 172 2.52 -44.62 18.58
C GLY A 172 2.85 -46.07 18.91
N ASN A 173 2.54 -46.47 20.14
CA ASN A 173 2.74 -47.82 20.68
C ASN A 173 1.60 -48.79 20.33
N SER A 174 0.41 -48.26 20.03
CA SER A 174 -0.74 -49.00 19.53
C SER A 174 -1.39 -48.24 18.36
N PRO A 175 -2.27 -48.88 17.57
CA PRO A 175 -3.05 -48.17 16.54
C PRO A 175 -3.85 -46.99 17.10
N GLU A 176 -4.47 -47.17 18.26
CA GLU A 176 -5.29 -46.15 18.92
C GLU A 176 -4.42 -45.01 19.43
N ASP A 177 -3.27 -45.31 20.03
CA ASP A 177 -2.30 -44.31 20.50
C ASP A 177 -1.72 -43.50 19.33
N ALA A 178 -1.38 -44.15 18.22
CA ALA A 178 -0.88 -43.46 17.01
C ALA A 178 -1.93 -42.50 16.44
N ARG A 179 -3.20 -42.93 16.37
CA ARG A 179 -4.32 -42.08 15.93
C ARG A 179 -4.58 -40.93 16.90
N ALA A 180 -4.62 -41.21 18.20
CA ALA A 180 -4.86 -40.19 19.24
C ALA A 180 -3.78 -39.10 19.21
N ARG A 181 -2.50 -39.48 19.03
CA ARG A 181 -1.39 -38.52 18.83
C ARG A 181 -1.55 -37.69 17.56
N GLY A 182 -1.96 -38.32 16.47
CA GLY A 182 -2.26 -37.62 15.21
C GLY A 182 -3.37 -36.58 15.38
N THR A 183 -4.47 -36.96 16.04
CA THR A 183 -5.59 -36.05 16.33
C THR A 183 -5.18 -34.91 17.26
N ALA A 184 -4.50 -35.21 18.37
CA ALA A 184 -4.02 -34.19 19.30
C ALA A 184 -3.04 -33.19 18.65
N LEU A 185 -2.18 -33.67 17.75
CA LEU A 185 -1.29 -32.80 16.96
C LEU A 185 -2.07 -31.88 16.05
N LEU A 186 -3.08 -32.41 15.36
CA LEU A 186 -3.90 -31.67 14.41
C LEU A 186 -4.75 -30.59 15.11
N ASP A 187 -5.41 -30.95 16.20
CA ASP A 187 -6.23 -30.05 17.00
C ASP A 187 -5.38 -28.88 17.55
N ASN A 188 -4.23 -29.20 18.14
CA ASN A 188 -3.34 -28.17 18.69
C ASN A 188 -2.70 -27.31 17.59
N PHE A 189 -2.44 -27.87 16.40
CA PHE A 189 -1.97 -27.11 15.24
C PHE A 189 -3.01 -26.07 14.79
N PHE A 190 -4.29 -26.48 14.65
CA PHE A 190 -5.35 -25.53 14.28
C PHE A 190 -5.57 -24.46 15.35
N GLN A 191 -5.58 -24.83 16.63
CA GLN A 191 -5.67 -23.87 17.73
C GLN A 191 -4.53 -22.85 17.69
N GLU A 192 -3.30 -23.30 17.45
CA GLU A 192 -2.16 -22.38 17.37
C GLU A 192 -2.24 -21.48 16.14
N ILE A 193 -2.70 -21.98 14.99
CA ILE A 193 -2.93 -21.14 13.81
C ILE A 193 -4.01 -20.08 14.10
N ASP A 194 -5.12 -20.45 14.74
CA ASP A 194 -6.18 -19.51 15.05
C ASP A 194 -5.73 -18.46 16.08
N ARG A 195 -4.86 -18.85 17.02
CA ARG A 195 -4.17 -17.92 17.92
C ARG A 195 -3.29 -16.95 17.15
N LEU A 196 -2.44 -17.45 16.24
CA LEU A 196 -1.56 -16.62 15.42
C LEU A 196 -2.34 -15.68 14.49
N ARG A 197 -3.48 -16.12 13.94
CA ARG A 197 -4.39 -15.26 13.17
C ARG A 197 -4.97 -14.14 14.03
N SER A 198 -5.44 -14.47 15.23
CA SER A 198 -6.00 -13.49 16.16
C SER A 198 -4.95 -12.46 16.62
N ASP A 199 -3.73 -12.91 16.95
CA ASP A 199 -2.60 -12.05 17.31
C ASP A 199 -2.22 -11.10 16.15
N GLU A 200 -2.23 -11.61 14.91
CA GLU A 200 -1.96 -10.80 13.70
C GLU A 200 -3.05 -9.75 13.47
N ILE A 201 -4.34 -10.09 13.62
CA ILE A 201 -5.44 -9.12 13.55
C ILE A 201 -5.24 -8.03 14.59
N ALA A 202 -5.05 -8.40 15.86
CA ALA A 202 -4.92 -7.45 16.96
C ALA A 202 -3.73 -6.50 16.73
N THR A 203 -2.59 -7.03 16.26
CA THR A 203 -1.41 -6.24 15.95
C THR A 203 -1.65 -5.28 14.77
N ARG A 204 -2.35 -5.72 13.72
CA ARG A 204 -2.73 -4.87 12.57
C ARG A 204 -3.72 -3.79 12.97
N GLU A 205 -4.74 -4.12 13.76
CA GLU A 205 -5.73 -3.15 14.24
C GLU A 205 -5.09 -2.09 15.13
N LEU A 206 -4.18 -2.48 16.02
CA LEU A 206 -3.45 -1.53 16.87
C LEU A 206 -2.63 -0.54 16.02
N ARG A 207 -1.85 -1.05 15.04
CA ARG A 207 -1.06 -0.19 14.14
C ARG A 207 -1.95 0.71 13.29
N ALA A 208 -3.01 0.16 12.70
CA ALA A 208 -3.95 0.92 11.89
C ALA A 208 -4.64 2.03 12.71
N GLY A 209 -5.06 1.72 13.94
CA GLY A 209 -5.66 2.68 14.86
C GLY A 209 -4.72 3.85 15.19
N SER A 210 -3.46 3.55 15.50
CA SER A 210 -2.47 4.61 15.78
C SER A 210 -2.23 5.55 14.59
N ALA A 211 -2.13 5.00 13.38
CA ALA A 211 -1.95 5.81 12.17
C ALA A 211 -3.20 6.65 11.84
N ILE A 212 -4.41 6.09 12.01
CA ILE A 212 -5.66 6.82 11.82
C ILE A 212 -5.76 8.00 12.79
N GLU A 213 -5.36 7.81 14.05
CA GLU A 213 -5.38 8.89 15.03
C GLU A 213 -4.36 9.99 14.71
N GLU A 214 -3.18 9.61 14.21
CA GLU A 214 -2.18 10.56 13.71
C GLU A 214 -2.71 11.37 12.51
N TYR A 215 -3.33 10.71 11.53
CA TYR A 215 -3.96 11.40 10.39
C TYR A 215 -5.11 12.31 10.83
N ARG A 216 -5.94 11.86 11.77
CA ARG A 216 -7.00 12.67 12.37
C ARG A 216 -6.43 13.92 13.03
N ALA A 217 -5.38 13.77 13.84
CA ALA A 217 -4.72 14.88 14.51
C ALA A 217 -4.15 15.88 13.48
N SER A 218 -3.56 15.39 12.39
CA SER A 218 -3.08 16.24 11.30
C SER A 218 -4.21 17.04 10.64
N VAL A 219 -5.34 16.41 10.31
CA VAL A 219 -6.51 17.10 9.71
C VAL A 219 -7.02 18.20 10.64
N MET A 220 -7.15 17.91 11.94
CA MET A 220 -7.61 18.90 12.92
C MET A 220 -6.61 20.04 13.09
N ALA A 221 -5.31 19.74 13.15
CA ALA A 221 -4.26 20.76 13.25
C ALA A 221 -4.27 21.72 12.06
N THR A 222 -4.38 21.21 10.83
CA THR A 222 -4.49 22.05 9.62
C THR A 222 -5.79 22.86 9.64
N ARG A 223 -6.91 22.28 10.08
CA ARG A 223 -8.19 22.98 10.19
C ARG A 223 -8.12 24.14 11.19
N ASP A 224 -7.47 23.93 12.32
CA ASP A 224 -7.26 24.96 13.34
C ASP A 224 -6.36 26.09 12.83
N GLU A 225 -5.32 25.76 12.05
CA GLU A 225 -4.45 26.75 11.42
C GLU A 225 -5.19 27.59 10.38
N ILE A 226 -6.02 26.96 9.53
CA ILE A 226 -6.91 27.67 8.59
C ILE A 226 -7.82 28.63 9.37
N THR A 227 -8.49 28.15 10.43
CA THR A 227 -9.45 28.95 11.20
C THR A 227 -8.76 30.14 11.88
N ARG A 228 -7.55 29.93 12.42
CA ARG A 228 -6.74 31.00 13.01
C ARG A 228 -6.36 32.05 11.98
N LEU A 229 -5.86 31.64 10.81
CA LEU A 229 -5.50 32.56 9.73
C LEU A 229 -6.72 33.35 9.23
N GLN A 230 -7.88 32.69 9.07
CA GLN A 230 -9.14 33.33 8.70
C GLN A 230 -9.58 34.38 9.73
N THR A 231 -9.42 34.08 11.02
CA THR A 231 -9.81 34.99 12.10
C THR A 231 -8.86 36.19 12.22
N GLU A 232 -7.55 35.97 12.09
CA GLU A 232 -6.52 37.02 12.16
C GLU A 232 -6.60 38.00 10.99
N THR A 233 -6.90 37.49 9.79
CA THR A 233 -6.84 38.27 8.55
C THR A 233 -8.21 38.78 8.10
N GLY A 234 -9.29 38.10 8.52
CA GLY A 234 -10.65 38.30 8.03
C GLY A 234 -10.87 37.78 6.61
N LEU A 235 -9.90 37.05 6.03
CA LEU A 235 -10.03 36.42 4.71
C LEU A 235 -10.60 35.01 4.87
N LEU A 236 -11.79 34.76 4.35
CA LEU A 236 -12.51 33.49 4.51
C LEU A 236 -12.08 32.43 3.50
N SER A 237 -11.73 32.84 2.28
CA SER A 237 -11.30 31.93 1.22
C SER A 237 -10.30 32.60 0.27
N PRO A 238 -9.47 31.83 -0.44
CA PRO A 238 -8.63 32.35 -1.52
C PRO A 238 -9.45 33.04 -2.62
N ASP A 239 -10.63 32.50 -2.94
CA ASP A 239 -11.53 33.11 -3.94
C ASP A 239 -11.98 34.52 -3.55
N GLN A 240 -12.18 34.78 -2.26
CA GLN A 240 -12.53 36.11 -1.77
C GLN A 240 -11.43 37.13 -2.07
N TYR A 241 -10.15 36.72 -2.00
CA TYR A 241 -9.04 37.56 -2.38
C TYR A 241 -9.06 37.87 -3.88
N ASN A 242 -9.34 36.88 -4.73
CA ASN A 242 -9.48 37.08 -6.17
C ASN A 242 -10.62 38.06 -6.52
N THR A 243 -11.75 37.97 -5.81
CA THR A 243 -12.84 38.94 -5.93
C THR A 243 -12.41 40.35 -5.53
N LEU A 244 -11.69 40.50 -4.41
CA LEU A 244 -11.17 41.79 -3.96
C LEU A 244 -10.21 42.42 -4.98
N VAL A 245 -9.35 41.61 -5.62
CA VAL A 245 -8.46 42.08 -6.70
C VAL A 245 -9.28 42.63 -7.87
N ALA A 246 -10.27 41.88 -8.34
CA ALA A 246 -11.13 42.30 -9.46
C ALA A 246 -11.95 43.57 -9.16
N GLU A 247 -12.46 43.69 -7.93
CA GLU A 247 -13.16 44.91 -7.47
C GLU A 247 -12.20 46.12 -7.43
N THR A 248 -10.96 45.91 -6.96
CA THR A 248 -9.92 46.96 -6.94
C THR A 248 -9.56 47.41 -8.35
N ASP A 249 -9.42 46.47 -9.30
CA ASP A 249 -9.11 46.78 -10.70
C ASP A 249 -10.27 47.55 -11.36
N THR A 250 -11.51 47.21 -11.03
CA THR A 250 -12.70 47.93 -11.49
C THR A 250 -12.73 49.37 -10.95
N LEU A 251 -12.37 49.57 -9.68
CA LEU A 251 -12.22 50.91 -9.10
C LEU A 251 -11.10 51.70 -9.79
N ALA A 252 -9.97 51.07 -10.09
CA ALA A 252 -8.84 51.69 -10.78
C ALA A 252 -9.23 52.18 -12.18
N GLN A 253 -9.95 51.36 -12.95
CA GLN A 253 -10.49 51.76 -14.25
C GLN A 253 -11.45 52.94 -14.11
N ARG A 254 -12.35 52.93 -13.12
CA ARG A 254 -13.29 54.02 -12.91
C ARG A 254 -12.60 55.33 -12.51
N VAL A 255 -11.52 55.27 -11.73
CA VAL A 255 -10.70 56.46 -11.42
C VAL A 255 -10.07 57.03 -12.69
N GLN A 256 -9.51 56.19 -13.56
CA GLN A 256 -8.92 56.63 -14.83
C GLN A 256 -9.96 57.28 -15.76
N ASP A 257 -11.15 56.69 -15.86
CA ASP A 257 -12.26 57.24 -16.67
C ASP A 257 -12.74 58.59 -16.12
N LEU A 258 -12.89 58.71 -14.79
CA LEU A 258 -13.30 59.96 -14.14
C LEU A 258 -12.23 61.04 -14.27
N GLU A 259 -10.94 60.67 -14.17
CA GLU A 259 -9.83 61.58 -14.37
C GLU A 259 -9.84 62.15 -15.79
N ALA A 260 -10.01 61.30 -16.81
CA ALA A 260 -10.09 61.74 -18.20
C ALA A 260 -11.28 62.70 -18.44
N LYS A 261 -12.46 62.37 -17.91
CA LYS A 261 -13.65 63.24 -17.98
C LYS A 261 -13.47 64.57 -17.24
N LEU A 262 -12.85 64.54 -16.06
CA LEU A 262 -12.54 65.74 -15.30
C LEU A 262 -11.56 66.63 -16.06
N GLN A 263 -10.53 66.06 -16.68
CA GLN A 263 -9.58 66.80 -17.51
C GLN A 263 -10.26 67.43 -18.73
N GLU A 264 -11.13 66.69 -19.42
CA GLU A 264 -11.93 67.20 -20.55
C GLU A 264 -12.81 68.36 -20.12
N SER A 265 -13.59 68.18 -19.05
CA SER A 265 -14.48 69.21 -18.50
C SER A 265 -13.73 70.44 -18.01
N SER A 266 -12.58 70.26 -17.36
CA SER A 266 -11.72 71.37 -16.91
C SER A 266 -11.21 72.20 -18.09
N ARG A 267 -10.73 71.55 -19.16
CA ARG A 267 -10.29 72.25 -20.37
C ARG A 267 -11.44 72.99 -21.06
N ALA A 268 -12.66 72.44 -21.06
CA ALA A 268 -13.83 73.12 -21.63
C ALA A 268 -14.18 74.40 -20.84
N VAL A 269 -14.13 74.33 -19.49
CA VAL A 269 -14.31 75.49 -18.62
C VAL A 269 -13.22 76.53 -18.87
N ASP A 270 -11.94 76.12 -18.93
CA ASP A 270 -10.81 77.03 -19.15
C ASP A 270 -10.87 77.72 -20.52
N ALA A 271 -11.25 76.97 -21.56
CA ALA A 271 -11.40 77.51 -22.92
C ALA A 271 -12.52 78.56 -22.98
N LEU A 272 -13.69 78.27 -22.41
CA LEU A 272 -14.82 79.20 -22.41
C LEU A 272 -14.54 80.41 -21.52
N ALA A 273 -13.99 80.21 -20.32
CA ALA A 273 -13.55 81.28 -19.42
C ALA A 273 -12.52 82.21 -20.08
N GLY A 274 -11.53 81.63 -20.77
CA GLY A 274 -10.53 82.39 -21.53
C GLY A 274 -11.14 83.20 -22.67
N SER A 275 -12.10 82.62 -23.42
CA SER A 275 -12.80 83.32 -24.51
C SER A 275 -13.67 84.48 -24.03
N LEU A 276 -14.26 84.35 -22.83
CA LEU A 276 -15.14 85.36 -22.23
C LEU A 276 -14.37 86.41 -21.42
N GLY A 277 -13.09 86.14 -21.11
CA GLY A 277 -12.27 87.00 -20.25
C GLY A 277 -12.79 87.09 -18.82
N THR A 278 -13.49 86.06 -18.33
CA THR A 278 -14.11 86.04 -17.01
C THR A 278 -14.03 84.65 -16.38
N SER A 279 -14.10 84.58 -15.05
CA SER A 279 -14.13 83.31 -14.32
C SER A 279 -15.57 82.80 -14.11
N PRO A 280 -15.78 81.49 -13.91
CA PRO A 280 -17.12 80.96 -13.59
C PRO A 280 -17.79 81.64 -12.40
N ARG A 281 -17.00 81.97 -11.35
CA ARG A 281 -17.48 82.69 -10.16
C ARG A 281 -17.99 84.09 -10.51
N LEU A 282 -17.24 84.84 -11.32
CA LEU A 282 -17.62 86.17 -11.76
C LEU A 282 -18.80 86.13 -12.74
N ALA A 283 -18.87 85.11 -13.61
CA ALA A 283 -20.01 84.88 -14.50
C ALA A 283 -21.31 84.62 -13.72
N ALA A 284 -21.26 83.76 -12.68
CA ALA A 284 -22.41 83.51 -11.81
C ALA A 284 -22.86 84.78 -11.06
N ALA A 285 -21.90 85.59 -10.60
CA ALA A 285 -22.18 86.88 -9.96
C ALA A 285 -22.83 87.87 -10.94
N ALA A 286 -22.32 87.98 -12.17
CA ALA A 286 -22.90 88.82 -13.22
C ALA A 286 -24.36 88.42 -13.55
N LEU A 287 -24.63 87.11 -13.65
CA LEU A 287 -25.98 86.60 -13.88
C LEU A 287 -26.93 86.90 -12.71
N ARG A 288 -26.47 86.76 -11.45
CA ARG A 288 -27.27 87.11 -10.27
C ARG A 288 -27.59 88.59 -10.22
N LEU A 289 -26.63 89.46 -10.53
CA LEU A 289 -26.84 90.91 -10.59
C LEU A 289 -27.80 91.28 -11.71
N HIS A 290 -27.64 90.69 -12.89
CA HIS A 290 -28.53 90.95 -14.03
C HIS A 290 -29.98 90.53 -13.76
N ALA A 291 -30.19 89.47 -12.96
CA ALA A 291 -31.52 88.99 -12.58
C ALA A 291 -32.17 89.77 -11.42
N ASP A 292 -31.42 90.62 -10.70
CA ASP A 292 -31.94 91.39 -9.55
C ASP A 292 -32.57 92.71 -9.99
N THR A 293 -33.89 92.85 -9.77
CA THR A 293 -34.67 94.02 -10.23
C THR A 293 -34.31 95.30 -9.47
N GLU A 294 -33.96 95.20 -8.18
CA GLU A 294 -33.54 96.33 -7.35
C GLU A 294 -32.20 96.87 -7.82
N PHE A 295 -31.22 95.99 -8.07
CA PHE A 295 -29.95 96.36 -8.65
C PHE A 295 -30.10 96.96 -10.05
N ALA A 296 -30.97 96.41 -10.90
CA ALA A 296 -31.26 96.99 -12.22
C ALA A 296 -31.78 98.44 -12.11
N ALA A 297 -32.74 98.70 -11.20
CA ALA A 297 -33.26 100.05 -10.96
C ALA A 297 -32.20 101.01 -10.40
N LEU A 298 -31.36 100.55 -9.47
CA LEU A 298 -30.25 101.34 -8.94
C LEU A 298 -29.22 101.68 -10.03
N ASN A 299 -28.92 100.73 -10.92
CA ASN A 299 -28.01 100.94 -12.05
C ASN A 299 -28.57 101.93 -13.09
N ASP A 300 -29.88 101.91 -13.32
CA ASP A 300 -30.58 102.90 -14.13
C ASP A 300 -30.53 104.30 -13.48
N GLU A 301 -30.73 104.39 -12.15
CA GLU A 301 -30.58 105.65 -11.42
C GLU A 301 -29.14 106.18 -11.49
N VAL A 302 -28.13 105.32 -11.32
CA VAL A 302 -26.72 105.70 -11.48
C VAL A 302 -26.47 106.31 -12.86
N SER A 303 -27.02 105.70 -13.91
CA SER A 303 -26.90 106.18 -15.30
C SER A 303 -27.59 107.53 -15.54
N GLN A 304 -28.77 107.73 -14.93
CA GLN A 304 -29.47 109.02 -14.98
C GLN A 304 -28.69 110.12 -14.24
N ARG A 305 -28.22 109.84 -13.01
CA ARG A 305 -27.40 110.78 -12.22
C ARG A 305 -26.06 111.10 -12.89
N ALA A 306 -25.44 110.13 -13.56
CA ALA A 306 -24.24 110.35 -14.35
C ALA A 306 -24.49 111.32 -15.52
N THR A 307 -25.66 111.21 -16.17
CA THR A 307 -26.08 112.12 -17.24
C THR A 307 -26.30 113.54 -16.72
N GLU A 308 -27.02 113.70 -15.61
CA GLU A 308 -27.22 115.00 -14.93
C GLU A 308 -25.87 115.64 -14.56
N LEU A 309 -24.95 114.85 -14.00
CA LEU A 309 -23.60 115.30 -13.65
C LEU A 309 -22.80 115.73 -14.89
N SER A 310 -22.85 114.98 -15.98
CA SER A 310 -22.17 115.32 -17.23
C SER A 310 -22.70 116.64 -17.83
N GLN A 311 -24.02 116.83 -17.86
CA GLN A 311 -24.65 118.08 -18.32
C GLN A 311 -24.31 119.27 -17.43
N ALA A 312 -24.31 119.07 -16.10
CA ALA A 312 -23.92 120.12 -15.15
C ALA A 312 -22.44 120.49 -15.30
N ARG A 313 -21.55 119.51 -15.49
CA ARG A 313 -20.12 119.74 -15.75
C ARG A 313 -19.88 120.55 -17.03
N ALA A 314 -20.68 120.34 -18.06
CA ALA A 314 -20.56 121.06 -19.32
C ALA A 314 -21.00 122.54 -19.22
N ARG A 315 -21.89 122.87 -18.27
CA ARG A 315 -22.52 124.20 -18.16
C ARG A 315 -21.97 125.06 -17.02
N TYR A 316 -21.45 124.44 -15.96
CA TYR A 316 -21.10 125.14 -14.71
C TYR A 316 -19.66 124.86 -14.28
N GLY A 317 -19.03 125.85 -13.62
CA GLY A 317 -17.69 125.71 -13.04
C GLY A 317 -17.67 124.79 -11.81
N ALA A 318 -16.47 124.31 -11.45
CA ALA A 318 -16.24 123.29 -10.41
C ALA A 318 -16.92 123.56 -9.04
N SER A 319 -17.07 124.83 -8.65
CA SER A 319 -17.64 125.25 -7.35
C SER A 319 -19.15 125.57 -7.40
N HIS A 320 -19.83 125.39 -8.53
CA HIS A 320 -21.24 125.75 -8.67
C HIS A 320 -22.16 124.79 -7.89
N PRO A 321 -23.15 125.27 -7.11
CA PRO A 321 -24.00 124.41 -6.28
C PRO A 321 -24.72 123.29 -7.04
N THR A 322 -25.20 123.55 -8.27
CA THR A 322 -25.87 122.52 -9.08
C THR A 322 -24.93 121.39 -9.49
N LEU A 323 -23.66 121.69 -9.76
CA LEU A 323 -22.65 120.67 -10.05
C LEU A 323 -22.31 119.85 -8.82
N GLN A 324 -22.18 120.49 -7.65
CA GLN A 324 -21.92 119.78 -6.39
C GLN A 324 -23.08 118.85 -6.02
N ASN A 325 -24.33 119.31 -6.19
CA ASN A 325 -25.52 118.49 -5.96
C ASN A 325 -25.60 117.30 -6.92
N ALA A 326 -25.34 117.52 -8.22
CA ALA A 326 -25.31 116.44 -9.20
C ALA A 326 -24.19 115.42 -8.90
N ALA A 327 -23.01 115.90 -8.45
CA ALA A 327 -21.91 115.02 -8.07
C ALA A 327 -22.20 114.22 -6.80
N ALA A 328 -22.85 114.84 -5.79
CA ALA A 328 -23.27 114.16 -4.58
C ALA A 328 -24.36 113.11 -4.87
N GLY A 329 -25.36 113.45 -5.69
CA GLY A 329 -26.41 112.52 -6.12
C GLY A 329 -25.85 111.30 -6.86
N HIS A 330 -24.93 111.52 -7.80
CA HIS A 330 -24.27 110.40 -8.51
C HIS A 330 -23.45 109.51 -7.57
N ARG A 331 -22.68 110.08 -6.63
CA ARG A 331 -21.94 109.29 -5.63
C ARG A 331 -22.86 108.48 -4.73
N SER A 332 -23.98 109.04 -4.28
CA SER A 332 -24.95 108.34 -3.44
C SER A 332 -25.57 107.15 -4.17
N ALA A 333 -26.08 107.38 -5.39
CA ALA A 333 -26.64 106.32 -6.21
C ALA A 333 -25.61 105.21 -6.51
N HIS A 334 -24.37 105.59 -6.81
CA HIS A 334 -23.29 104.63 -7.04
C HIS A 334 -22.98 103.79 -5.80
N ALA A 335 -22.88 104.42 -4.62
CA ALA A 335 -22.62 103.73 -3.37
C ALA A 335 -23.75 102.76 -2.99
N GLU A 336 -25.02 103.12 -3.26
CA GLU A 336 -26.16 102.22 -3.04
C GLU A 336 -26.16 101.03 -3.98
N ALA A 337 -25.94 101.25 -5.29
CA ALA A 337 -25.82 100.20 -6.29
C ALA A 337 -24.66 99.23 -5.98
N LEU A 338 -23.49 99.77 -5.64
CA LEU A 338 -22.33 98.99 -5.25
C LEU A 338 -22.58 98.19 -3.96
N GLY A 339 -23.19 98.82 -2.95
CA GLY A 339 -23.55 98.16 -1.71
C GLY A 339 -24.54 97.00 -1.94
N ARG A 340 -25.51 97.16 -2.85
CA ARG A 340 -26.42 96.08 -3.27
C ARG A 340 -25.65 94.95 -3.96
N ALA A 341 -24.75 95.29 -4.87
CA ALA A 341 -23.97 94.30 -5.61
C ALA A 341 -23.07 93.44 -4.71
N ILE A 342 -22.39 94.07 -3.74
CA ILE A 342 -21.57 93.38 -2.73
C ILE A 342 -22.44 92.41 -1.91
N ARG A 343 -23.60 92.84 -1.42
CA ARG A 343 -24.49 91.97 -0.63
C ARG A 343 -25.03 90.78 -1.42
N LEU A 344 -25.32 90.96 -2.71
CA LEU A 344 -25.88 89.91 -3.56
C LEU A 344 -24.85 88.86 -3.98
N THR A 345 -23.62 89.30 -4.27
CA THR A 345 -22.59 88.46 -4.89
C THR A 345 -21.51 87.99 -3.91
N GLY A 346 -21.33 88.70 -2.79
CA GLY A 346 -20.23 88.47 -1.85
C GLY A 346 -18.85 88.81 -2.42
N LEU A 347 -18.80 89.56 -3.53
CA LEU A 347 -17.57 90.05 -4.14
C LEU A 347 -17.08 91.33 -3.46
N SER A 348 -15.78 91.59 -3.55
CA SER A 348 -15.18 92.85 -3.16
C SER A 348 -15.54 93.97 -4.15
N GLU A 349 -15.41 95.22 -3.70
CA GLU A 349 -15.62 96.41 -4.54
C GLU A 349 -14.75 96.37 -5.80
N ALA A 350 -13.47 96.02 -5.67
CA ALA A 350 -12.55 95.90 -6.80
C ALA A 350 -12.97 94.82 -7.81
N GLU A 351 -13.53 93.69 -7.36
CA GLU A 351 -14.03 92.63 -8.25
C GLU A 351 -15.31 93.05 -8.99
N ILE A 352 -16.16 93.87 -8.37
CA ILE A 352 -17.38 94.40 -8.99
C ILE A 352 -17.05 95.49 -10.00
N GLU A 353 -16.11 96.37 -9.70
CA GLU A 353 -15.65 97.41 -10.64
C GLU A 353 -14.92 96.81 -11.86
N ALA A 354 -14.24 95.68 -11.68
CA ALA A 354 -13.61 94.93 -12.77
C ALA A 354 -14.61 94.16 -13.65
N LEU A 355 -15.87 94.04 -13.22
CA LEU A 355 -16.92 93.38 -13.99
C LEU A 355 -17.44 94.31 -15.10
N ASP A 356 -17.26 93.91 -16.36
CA ASP A 356 -17.83 94.65 -17.49
C ASP A 356 -19.33 94.36 -17.64
N PHE A 357 -20.16 95.23 -17.04
CA PHE A 357 -21.62 95.14 -17.11
C PHE A 357 -22.21 95.53 -18.47
N SER A 358 -21.45 96.20 -19.33
CA SER A 358 -21.99 96.84 -20.53
C SER A 358 -22.50 95.84 -21.59
N HIS A 359 -22.05 94.59 -21.53
CA HIS A 359 -22.38 93.54 -22.52
C HIS A 359 -22.96 92.26 -21.89
N VAL A 360 -23.36 92.29 -20.61
CA VAL A 360 -23.87 91.08 -19.92
C VAL A 360 -25.12 90.54 -20.60
N GLY A 361 -26.05 91.41 -21.02
CA GLY A 361 -27.30 91.00 -21.68
C GLY A 361 -27.12 90.29 -23.04
N SER A 362 -26.04 90.58 -23.79
CA SER A 362 -25.75 89.91 -25.06
C SER A 362 -24.94 88.62 -24.89
N ARG A 363 -24.37 88.39 -23.70
CA ARG A 363 -23.52 87.23 -23.36
C ARG A 363 -24.14 86.30 -22.31
N THR A 364 -25.39 86.55 -21.89
CA THR A 364 -26.08 85.80 -20.83
C THR A 364 -26.09 84.28 -21.06
N SER A 365 -26.27 83.83 -22.30
CA SER A 365 -26.27 82.40 -22.64
C SER A 365 -24.90 81.76 -22.42
N LEU A 366 -23.82 82.39 -22.90
CA LEU A 366 -22.44 81.90 -22.74
C LEU A 366 -21.98 81.94 -21.28
N LEU A 367 -22.37 82.97 -20.52
CA LEU A 367 -22.12 83.04 -19.08
C LEU A 367 -22.86 81.91 -18.34
N SER A 368 -24.10 81.62 -18.73
CA SER A 368 -24.88 80.52 -18.14
C SER A 368 -24.28 79.15 -18.48
N GLU A 369 -23.80 78.98 -19.71
CA GLU A 369 -23.08 77.78 -20.15
C GLU A 369 -21.79 77.58 -19.35
N LEU A 370 -21.01 78.64 -19.13
CA LEU A 370 -19.79 78.59 -18.30
C LEU A 370 -20.08 78.13 -16.86
N VAL A 371 -21.12 78.70 -16.23
CA VAL A 371 -21.53 78.32 -14.87
C VAL A 371 -22.02 76.86 -14.83
N THR A 372 -22.72 76.42 -15.87
CA THR A 372 -23.21 75.03 -15.98
C THR A 372 -22.05 74.05 -16.13
N LEU A 373 -21.08 74.35 -17.00
CA LEU A 373 -19.88 73.54 -17.19
C LEU A 373 -19.02 73.47 -15.93
N ASP A 374 -18.82 74.59 -15.22
CA ASP A 374 -18.05 74.60 -13.97
C ASP A 374 -18.75 73.81 -12.85
N SER A 375 -20.09 73.90 -12.77
CA SER A 375 -20.87 73.09 -11.83
C SER A 375 -20.74 71.59 -12.13
N ALA A 376 -20.78 71.20 -13.42
CA ALA A 376 -20.56 69.82 -13.84
C ALA A 376 -19.12 69.34 -13.55
N ARG A 377 -18.12 70.18 -13.82
CA ARG A 377 -16.70 69.93 -13.51
C ARG A 377 -16.49 69.70 -12.01
N ALA A 378 -17.06 70.56 -11.16
CA ALA A 378 -16.98 70.43 -9.71
C ALA A 378 -17.65 69.15 -9.20
N GLY A 379 -18.78 68.74 -9.82
CA GLY A 379 -19.43 67.46 -9.54
C GLY A 379 -18.54 66.26 -9.88
N LEU A 380 -17.93 66.26 -11.07
CA LEU A 380 -16.98 65.22 -11.49
C LEU A 380 -15.75 65.16 -10.58
N GLU A 381 -15.24 66.32 -10.14
CA GLU A 381 -14.10 66.41 -9.22
C GLU A 381 -14.42 65.80 -7.85
N ALA A 382 -15.62 66.03 -7.33
CA ALA A 382 -16.08 65.40 -6.09
C ALA A 382 -16.24 63.88 -6.25
N GLU A 383 -16.81 63.40 -7.36
CA GLU A 383 -16.92 61.96 -7.64
C GLU A 383 -15.54 61.31 -7.76
N TYR A 384 -14.63 61.91 -8.53
CA TYR A 384 -13.24 61.45 -8.68
C TYR A 384 -12.55 61.31 -7.32
N ARG A 385 -12.60 62.33 -6.46
CA ARG A 385 -11.98 62.29 -5.12
C ARG A 385 -12.56 61.17 -4.25
N SER A 386 -13.87 60.95 -4.30
CA SER A 386 -14.54 59.89 -3.54
C SER A 386 -14.06 58.51 -3.99
N VAL A 387 -14.07 58.23 -5.30
CA VAL A 387 -13.67 56.93 -5.85
C VAL A 387 -12.15 56.71 -5.69
N ALA A 388 -11.33 57.74 -5.88
CA ALA A 388 -9.89 57.65 -5.66
C ALA A 388 -9.54 57.31 -4.20
N SER A 389 -10.27 57.88 -3.23
CA SER A 389 -10.13 57.51 -1.82
C SER A 389 -10.53 56.05 -1.55
N GLN A 390 -11.59 55.55 -2.20
CA GLN A 390 -12.01 54.15 -2.08
C GLN A 390 -10.97 53.20 -2.66
N LEU A 391 -10.39 53.54 -3.82
CA LEU A 391 -9.32 52.79 -4.45
C LEU A 391 -8.10 52.68 -3.54
N ALA A 392 -7.65 53.79 -2.93
CA ALA A 392 -6.50 53.76 -2.03
C ALA A 392 -6.70 52.82 -0.82
N VAL A 393 -7.91 52.77 -0.26
CA VAL A 393 -8.26 51.83 0.82
C VAL A 393 -8.27 50.38 0.31
N ALA A 394 -8.86 50.14 -0.86
CA ALA A 394 -8.92 48.82 -1.48
C ALA A 394 -7.53 48.28 -1.83
N GLU A 395 -6.65 49.11 -2.39
CA GLU A 395 -5.26 48.76 -2.71
C GLU A 395 -4.45 48.43 -1.46
N ALA A 396 -4.59 49.22 -0.38
CA ALA A 396 -3.93 48.92 0.89
C ALA A 396 -4.40 47.58 1.44
N ARG A 397 -5.72 47.29 1.36
CA ARG A 397 -6.29 46.01 1.78
C ARG A 397 -5.78 44.86 0.93
N ARG A 398 -5.78 45.01 -0.41
CA ARG A 398 -5.24 44.02 -1.36
C ARG A 398 -3.81 43.66 -0.99
N THR A 399 -2.93 44.66 -0.84
CA THR A 399 -1.51 44.44 -0.51
C THR A 399 -1.34 43.73 0.82
N SER A 400 -2.14 44.07 1.84
CA SER A 400 -2.08 43.42 3.16
C SER A 400 -2.49 41.94 3.15
N LEU A 401 -3.22 41.50 2.13
CA LEU A 401 -3.76 40.13 2.03
C LEU A 401 -2.99 39.22 1.07
N ILE A 402 -1.96 39.71 0.37
CA ILE A 402 -1.17 38.90 -0.59
C ILE A 402 -0.60 37.64 0.07
N GLU A 403 0.17 37.81 1.14
CA GLU A 403 0.81 36.69 1.85
C GLU A 403 -0.22 35.80 2.58
N PRO A 404 -1.21 36.36 3.32
CA PRO A 404 -2.31 35.58 3.86
C PRO A 404 -3.07 34.72 2.85
N ALA A 405 -3.34 35.24 1.65
CA ALA A 405 -4.07 34.51 0.62
C ALA A 405 -3.28 33.29 0.12
N ALA A 406 -1.99 33.46 -0.16
CA ALA A 406 -1.12 32.36 -0.56
C ALA A 406 -1.02 31.28 0.52
N ARG A 407 -0.83 31.69 1.79
CA ARG A 407 -0.77 30.75 2.91
C ARG A 407 -2.10 30.02 3.12
N LEU A 408 -3.22 30.70 2.95
CA LEU A 408 -4.55 30.08 3.05
C LEU A 408 -4.76 29.05 1.95
N GLU A 409 -4.32 29.34 0.72
CA GLU A 409 -4.38 28.40 -0.40
C GLU A 409 -3.53 27.14 -0.15
N ASP A 410 -2.29 27.31 0.32
CA ASP A 410 -1.42 26.19 0.69
C ASP A 410 -2.04 25.34 1.80
N LEU A 411 -2.56 25.96 2.86
CA LEU A 411 -3.22 25.25 3.96
C LEU A 411 -4.48 24.50 3.50
N GLN A 412 -5.26 25.06 2.56
CA GLN A 412 -6.43 24.37 2.00
C GLN A 412 -6.03 23.16 1.16
N ARG A 413 -4.93 23.26 0.39
CA ARG A 413 -4.38 22.12 -0.34
C ARG A 413 -3.89 21.04 0.61
N ASP A 414 -3.14 21.41 1.63
CA ASP A 414 -2.62 20.48 2.64
C ASP A 414 -3.76 19.81 3.43
N PHE A 415 -4.82 20.56 3.76
CA PHE A 415 -6.03 20.02 4.38
C PHE A 415 -6.69 18.97 3.47
N SER A 416 -6.85 19.27 2.18
CA SER A 416 -7.46 18.35 1.22
C SER A 416 -6.65 17.06 1.08
N VAL A 417 -5.32 17.15 1.08
CA VAL A 417 -4.42 15.99 1.06
C VAL A 417 -4.55 15.20 2.37
N ALA A 418 -4.51 15.86 3.52
CA ALA A 418 -4.65 15.21 4.83
C ALA A 418 -6.01 14.50 4.96
N GLU A 419 -7.10 15.13 4.52
CA GLU A 419 -8.44 14.56 4.51
C GLU A 419 -8.52 13.33 3.60
N ALA A 420 -7.92 13.40 2.39
CA ALA A 420 -7.88 12.27 1.46
C ALA A 420 -7.07 11.08 2.02
N VAL A 421 -5.93 11.34 2.65
CA VAL A 421 -5.10 10.31 3.31
C VAL A 421 -5.85 9.70 4.48
N PHE A 422 -6.49 10.51 5.32
CA PHE A 422 -7.32 10.05 6.44
C PHE A 422 -8.48 9.16 5.95
N ALA A 423 -9.23 9.61 4.95
CA ALA A 423 -10.34 8.85 4.36
C ALA A 423 -9.86 7.53 3.76
N SER A 424 -8.72 7.54 3.07
CA SER A 424 -8.10 6.34 2.50
C SER A 424 -7.61 5.36 3.57
N ALA A 425 -7.01 5.87 4.65
CA ALA A 425 -6.58 5.06 5.79
C ALA A 425 -7.77 4.42 6.52
N MET A 426 -8.85 5.18 6.72
CA MET A 426 -10.11 4.71 7.27
C MET A 426 -10.71 3.60 6.40
N ALA A 427 -10.81 3.82 5.09
CA ALA A 427 -11.32 2.83 4.15
C ALA A 427 -10.47 1.54 4.18
N ARG A 428 -9.13 1.67 4.15
CA ARG A 428 -8.21 0.53 4.19
C ARG A 428 -8.29 -0.24 5.51
N SER A 429 -8.46 0.44 6.63
CA SER A 429 -8.66 -0.22 7.94
C SER A 429 -9.95 -1.04 7.96
N GLN A 430 -11.04 -0.54 7.39
CA GLN A 430 -12.28 -1.30 7.27
C GLN A 430 -12.14 -2.51 6.34
N THR A 431 -11.49 -2.34 5.18
CA THR A 431 -11.26 -3.45 4.23
C THR A 431 -10.29 -4.50 4.77
N GLY A 432 -9.25 -4.09 5.51
CA GLY A 432 -8.24 -5.01 6.06
C GLY A 432 -8.80 -6.04 7.04
N LYS A 433 -9.94 -5.75 7.68
CA LYS A 433 -10.65 -6.72 8.54
C LYS A 433 -11.19 -7.92 7.76
N ALA A 434 -11.43 -7.78 6.46
CA ALA A 434 -11.89 -8.87 5.60
C ALA A 434 -10.76 -9.83 5.17
N ASP A 435 -9.49 -9.46 5.41
CA ASP A 435 -8.31 -10.18 4.91
C ASP A 435 -7.58 -10.98 6.01
N LEU A 436 -8.35 -11.83 6.68
CA LEU A 436 -7.88 -12.67 7.78
C LEU A 436 -6.82 -13.70 7.35
N TYR A 437 -6.85 -14.13 6.08
CA TYR A 437 -6.11 -15.31 5.62
C TYR A 437 -4.83 -14.99 4.84
N ALA A 438 -4.39 -13.72 4.78
CA ALA A 438 -3.19 -13.32 4.05
C ALA A 438 -1.88 -13.93 4.58
N SER A 439 -1.67 -13.85 5.90
CA SER A 439 -0.44 -14.31 6.58
C SER A 439 -0.49 -15.77 6.98
N TYR A 440 -1.70 -16.28 7.25
CA TYR A 440 -1.95 -17.66 7.62
C TYR A 440 -3.11 -18.22 6.79
N PRO A 441 -2.83 -18.67 5.54
CA PRO A 441 -3.83 -19.22 4.64
C PRO A 441 -4.65 -20.34 5.27
N LEU A 442 -5.86 -20.55 4.76
CA LEU A 442 -6.71 -21.64 5.22
C LEU A 442 -6.03 -22.99 4.92
N VAL A 443 -6.00 -23.87 5.91
CA VAL A 443 -5.58 -25.26 5.77
C VAL A 443 -6.81 -26.12 5.91
N GLN A 444 -6.96 -27.12 5.05
CA GLN A 444 -8.04 -28.09 5.13
C GLN A 444 -7.46 -29.47 5.39
N VAL A 445 -8.16 -30.25 6.20
CA VAL A 445 -7.85 -31.67 6.40
C VAL A 445 -8.37 -32.43 5.18
N LEU A 446 -7.45 -33.03 4.43
CA LEU A 446 -7.81 -33.89 3.29
C LEU A 446 -8.06 -35.32 3.76
N GLU A 447 -7.22 -35.81 4.66
CA GLU A 447 -7.33 -37.13 5.28
C GLU A 447 -7.10 -37.01 6.78
N ASP A 448 -8.07 -37.46 7.58
CA ASP A 448 -7.94 -37.54 9.03
C ASP A 448 -6.88 -38.57 9.46
N PRO A 449 -6.34 -38.47 10.70
CA PRO A 449 -5.43 -39.46 11.27
C PRO A 449 -5.95 -40.90 11.12
N SER A 450 -5.24 -41.71 10.33
CA SER A 450 -5.61 -43.08 10.03
C SER A 450 -5.42 -44.03 11.22
N LEU A 451 -6.21 -45.11 11.27
CA LEU A 451 -6.02 -46.21 12.22
C LEU A 451 -5.20 -47.32 11.55
N PRO A 452 -3.91 -47.50 11.89
CA PRO A 452 -3.04 -48.43 11.18
C PRO A 452 -3.39 -49.90 11.50
N PHE A 453 -3.59 -50.70 10.47
CA PHE A 453 -3.92 -52.13 10.59
C PHE A 453 -2.71 -53.02 10.89
N GLU A 454 -1.52 -52.64 10.45
CA GLU A 454 -0.27 -53.40 10.62
C GLU A 454 0.81 -52.56 11.33
N PRO A 455 1.71 -53.19 12.12
CA PRO A 455 2.81 -52.48 12.76
C PRO A 455 3.82 -51.98 11.71
N SER A 456 4.20 -50.70 11.80
CA SER A 456 5.18 -50.08 10.91
C SER A 456 6.61 -50.56 11.20
N SER A 457 6.89 -50.98 12.45
CA SER A 457 8.12 -51.69 12.83
C SER A 457 7.87 -52.70 13.96
N PRO A 458 8.61 -53.83 13.98
CA PRO A 458 9.58 -54.30 12.99
C PRO A 458 8.92 -54.93 11.74
N ARG A 459 9.44 -54.63 10.54
CA ARG A 459 8.97 -55.19 9.26
C ARG A 459 9.40 -56.64 9.10
N ARG A 460 8.63 -57.57 9.69
CA ARG A 460 8.94 -59.01 9.76
C ARG A 460 9.33 -59.62 8.41
N MET A 461 8.60 -59.28 7.35
CA MET A 461 8.85 -59.76 5.98
C MET A 461 10.24 -59.35 5.45
N LEU A 462 10.63 -58.10 5.65
CA LEU A 462 11.93 -57.60 5.17
C LEU A 462 13.09 -58.19 5.99
N ALA A 463 12.93 -58.35 7.30
CA ALA A 463 13.94 -58.94 8.17
C ALA A 463 14.18 -60.42 7.83
N LEU A 464 13.11 -61.18 7.56
CA LEU A 464 13.20 -62.57 7.12
C LEU A 464 13.86 -62.69 5.74
N ALA A 465 13.46 -61.83 4.78
CA ALA A 465 14.07 -61.80 3.44
C ALA A 465 15.57 -61.48 3.49
N ALA A 466 15.99 -60.53 4.34
CA ALA A 466 17.39 -60.21 4.56
C ALA A 466 18.15 -61.41 5.16
N GLY A 467 17.56 -62.14 6.12
CA GLY A 467 18.15 -63.35 6.68
C GLY A 467 18.33 -64.47 5.65
N VAL A 468 17.36 -64.66 4.76
CA VAL A 468 17.47 -65.61 3.64
C VAL A 468 18.56 -65.19 2.66
N ALA A 469 18.60 -63.92 2.24
CA ALA A 469 19.61 -63.40 1.33
C ALA A 469 21.03 -63.53 1.91
N ALA A 470 21.20 -63.18 3.19
CA ALA A 470 22.46 -63.35 3.91
C ALA A 470 22.88 -64.82 4.00
N SER A 471 21.94 -65.72 4.26
CA SER A 471 22.19 -67.17 4.30
C SER A 471 22.63 -67.70 2.92
N LEU A 472 22.03 -67.21 1.84
CA LEU A 472 22.40 -67.58 0.47
C LEU A 472 23.82 -67.08 0.13
N MET A 473 24.14 -65.82 0.43
CA MET A 473 25.48 -65.27 0.22
C MET A 473 26.54 -66.01 1.05
N PHE A 474 26.21 -66.34 2.30
CA PHE A 474 27.10 -67.12 3.16
C PHE A 474 27.31 -68.54 2.62
N PHE A 475 26.26 -69.19 2.12
CA PHE A 475 26.35 -70.49 1.48
C PHE A 475 27.24 -70.46 0.22
N ILE A 476 27.09 -69.44 -0.64
CA ILE A 476 27.96 -69.24 -1.81
C ILE A 476 29.42 -69.00 -1.39
N GLY A 477 29.67 -68.21 -0.34
CA GLY A 477 31.01 -68.02 0.19
C GLY A 477 31.63 -69.33 0.71
N LEU A 478 30.82 -70.19 1.34
CA LEU A 478 31.23 -71.49 1.84
C LEU A 478 31.56 -72.48 0.70
N THR A 479 30.76 -72.49 -0.37
CA THR A 479 31.01 -73.34 -1.55
C THR A 479 32.26 -72.88 -2.31
N LEU A 480 32.48 -71.58 -2.47
CA LEU A 480 33.72 -71.03 -3.03
C LEU A 480 34.94 -71.38 -2.15
N ALA A 481 34.82 -71.26 -0.83
CA ALA A 481 35.87 -71.66 0.10
C ALA A 481 36.15 -73.17 0.07
N TRP A 482 35.16 -74.00 -0.24
CA TRP A 482 35.32 -75.43 -0.47
C TRP A 482 36.07 -75.70 -1.79
N MET A 483 35.72 -74.98 -2.86
CA MET A 483 36.31 -75.09 -4.21
C MET A 483 37.69 -74.42 -4.36
N ARG A 484 38.11 -73.59 -3.40
CA ARG A 484 39.36 -72.83 -3.43
C ARG A 484 40.59 -73.68 -3.71
N ARG A 485 40.75 -74.82 -3.04
CA ARG A 485 41.93 -75.70 -3.23
C ARG A 485 41.98 -76.36 -4.63
N PRO A 486 40.92 -77.00 -5.14
CA PRO A 486 40.93 -77.52 -6.52
C PRO A 486 41.26 -76.48 -7.58
N MET A 487 40.78 -75.24 -7.40
CA MET A 487 41.08 -74.15 -8.34
C MET A 487 42.55 -73.73 -8.27
N ILE A 488 43.11 -73.59 -7.06
CA ILE A 488 44.53 -73.26 -6.87
C ILE A 488 45.43 -74.39 -7.38
N ASP A 489 45.10 -75.66 -7.08
CA ASP A 489 45.87 -76.82 -7.56
C ASP A 489 45.80 -76.92 -9.09
N ARG A 490 44.63 -76.66 -9.72
CA ARG A 490 44.52 -76.56 -11.19
C ARG A 490 45.33 -75.41 -11.78
N LEU A 491 45.36 -74.23 -11.15
CA LEU A 491 46.18 -73.12 -11.62
C LEU A 491 47.69 -73.41 -11.50
N ILE A 492 48.11 -74.11 -10.44
CA ILE A 492 49.51 -74.49 -10.21
C ILE A 492 49.95 -75.62 -11.15
N ASP A 493 49.11 -76.64 -11.40
CA ASP A 493 49.40 -77.69 -12.39
C ASP A 493 49.40 -77.15 -13.83
N SER A 494 48.54 -76.16 -14.12
CA SER A 494 48.57 -75.42 -15.40
C SER A 494 49.87 -74.60 -15.57
N GLY A 495 50.48 -74.18 -14.46
CA GLY A 495 51.79 -73.50 -14.44
C GLY A 495 52.98 -74.47 -14.59
N LYS A 496 52.88 -75.69 -14.03
CA LYS A 496 53.93 -76.72 -14.13
C LYS A 496 54.09 -77.30 -15.54
N ASN A 497 53.03 -77.33 -16.36
CA ASN A 497 53.12 -77.80 -17.74
C ASN A 497 53.78 -76.82 -18.72
N ARG A 498 54.29 -75.66 -18.29
CA ARG A 498 54.98 -74.68 -19.15
C ARG A 498 56.51 -74.66 -19.01
N TYR A 499 57.13 -75.39 -18.08
CA TYR A 499 58.58 -75.50 -17.96
C TYR A 499 58.98 -76.92 -17.53
N GLY A 500 59.60 -77.68 -18.45
CA GLY A 500 60.24 -78.96 -18.14
C GLY A 500 61.60 -78.78 -17.46
N GLU A 501 61.85 -79.60 -16.42
CA GLU A 501 63.10 -80.24 -15.93
C GLU A 501 64.47 -79.54 -16.16
N PRO A 502 65.47 -79.65 -15.25
CA PRO A 502 65.91 -80.95 -14.73
C PRO A 502 66.45 -80.99 -13.28
N GLY A 503 66.62 -82.21 -12.77
CA GLY A 503 67.14 -82.50 -11.43
C GLY A 503 68.59 -82.12 -11.18
N LEU A 504 68.92 -81.92 -9.90
CA LEU A 504 70.21 -82.27 -9.32
C LEU A 504 70.10 -82.38 -7.78
N ILE A 505 70.77 -83.42 -7.30
CA ILE A 505 70.92 -83.91 -5.93
C ILE A 505 71.84 -82.96 -5.14
N VAL A 506 71.57 -82.69 -3.86
CA VAL A 506 72.56 -82.69 -2.73
C VAL A 506 71.80 -82.85 -1.40
N ALA A 507 72.42 -83.61 -0.49
CA ALA A 507 71.94 -84.09 0.80
C ALA A 507 72.12 -83.11 1.98
N ALA A 508 71.37 -83.42 3.06
CA ALA A 508 71.63 -83.24 4.50
C ALA A 508 72.13 -81.88 5.05
N GLU A 509 71.26 -81.21 5.81
CA GLU A 509 71.21 -81.25 7.29
C GLU A 509 69.82 -80.84 7.80
#